data_AF-A0A538KSV8-F1
#
_entry.id   AF-A0A538KSV8-F1
#
_cell.length_a   1.000
_cell.length_b   1.000
_cell.length_c   1.000
_cell.angle_alpha   90.00
_cell.angle_beta   90.00
_cell.angle_gamma   90.00
#
_symmetry.space_group_name_H-M   'P 1'
#
loop_
_entity.id
_entity.type
_entity.pdbx_description
1 polymer ?
#
loop_
_entity_poly.entity_id
_entity_poly.type
_entity_poly.pdbx_seq_one_letter_code
_entity_poly.pdbx_strand_id
1 'polypeptide(L)' 'MSELDSKLGMECPHCGEPWLRPTAAPGRYRCVYCLQRFELVSVCPNCGEHSTIVRMSSTSVTACNHCQGSMLKAV' A
#
# COMPACT_ATOMS: atom_id res chain seq x y z
N MET A 1 -23.05 16.57 -4.10
CA MET A 1 -22.62 15.22 -4.55
C MET A 1 -21.11 15.30 -4.72
N SER A 2 -20.22 14.75 -3.91
CA SER A 2 -20.31 13.74 -2.84
C SER A 2 -19.02 13.84 -2.00
N GLU A 3 -19.09 14.38 -0.78
CA GLU A 3 -17.94 14.58 0.14
C GLU A 3 -17.84 13.46 1.21
N LEU A 4 -18.21 12.23 0.85
CA LEU A 4 -18.20 11.07 1.76
C LEU A 4 -17.08 10.05 1.45
N ASP A 5 -16.27 10.30 0.43
CA ASP A 5 -15.16 9.41 0.04
C ASP A 5 -13.89 9.66 0.88
N SER A 6 -13.88 10.60 1.81
CA SER A 6 -12.63 11.11 2.37
C SER A 6 -12.07 10.37 3.59
N LYS A 7 -12.44 9.11 3.88
CA LYS A 7 -11.92 8.47 5.12
C LYS A 7 -11.80 6.94 5.18
N LEU A 8 -12.07 6.18 4.13
CA LEU A 8 -12.09 4.72 4.28
C LEU A 8 -10.68 4.11 4.47
N GLY A 9 -9.62 4.74 3.96
CA GLY A 9 -8.25 4.22 4.06
C GLY A 9 -7.77 3.67 2.73
N MET A 10 -6.61 3.02 2.69
CA MET A 10 -6.11 2.40 1.46
C MET A 10 -6.79 1.05 1.20
N GLU A 11 -7.01 0.73 -0.07
CA GLU A 11 -7.52 -0.56 -0.50
C GLU A 11 -6.50 -1.68 -0.25
N CYS A 12 -6.99 -2.78 0.30
CA CYS A 12 -6.19 -3.99 0.50
C CYS A 12 -6.07 -4.74 -0.82
N PRO A 13 -4.85 -4.99 -1.34
CA PRO A 13 -4.67 -5.71 -2.61
C PRO A 13 -5.07 -7.19 -2.54
N HIS A 14 -5.36 -7.73 -1.34
CA HIS A 14 -5.78 -9.12 -1.16
C HIS A 14 -7.30 -9.28 -1.11
N CYS A 15 -8.01 -8.43 -0.36
CA CYS A 15 -9.47 -8.57 -0.17
C CYS A 15 -10.28 -7.41 -0.76
N GLY A 16 -9.66 -6.39 -1.35
CA GLY A 16 -10.33 -5.23 -1.95
C GLY A 16 -10.89 -4.21 -0.95
N GLU A 17 -10.99 -4.57 0.32
CA GLU A 17 -11.53 -3.68 1.35
C GLU A 17 -10.62 -2.46 1.63
N PRO A 18 -11.17 -1.25 1.86
CA PRO A 18 -10.42 -0.01 2.06
C PRO A 18 -9.78 0.13 3.45
N TRP A 19 -9.74 -0.95 4.25
CA TRP A 19 -9.28 -0.94 5.64
C TRP A 19 -7.79 -1.25 5.82
N LEU A 20 -6.94 -0.89 4.86
CA LEU A 20 -5.48 -1.06 4.98
C LEU A 20 -4.88 0.07 5.84
N ARG A 21 -4.21 -0.30 6.94
CA ARG A 21 -3.60 0.64 7.89
C ARG A 21 -2.09 0.48 7.97
N PRO A 22 -1.32 1.58 8.07
CA PRO A 22 0.10 1.50 8.37
C PRO A 22 0.30 0.97 9.80
N THR A 23 1.43 0.31 10.03
CA THR A 23 1.83 -0.20 11.35
C THR A 23 2.95 0.68 11.94
N ALA A 24 3.41 0.35 13.16
CA ALA A 24 4.53 1.05 13.79
C ALA A 24 5.86 0.92 13.01
N ALA A 25 5.98 -0.11 12.16
CA ALA A 25 7.16 -0.30 11.32
C ALA A 25 6.99 0.45 9.98
N PRO A 26 8.00 1.22 9.55
CA PRO A 26 7.94 1.96 8.28
C PRO A 26 7.80 0.99 7.11
N GLY A 27 6.94 1.33 6.16
CA GLY A 27 6.65 0.49 5.00
C GLY A 27 5.89 -0.80 5.33
N ARG A 28 5.43 -1.04 6.57
CA ARG A 28 4.59 -2.18 6.91
C ARG A 28 3.13 -1.77 7.07
N TYR A 29 2.25 -2.51 6.43
CA TYR A 29 0.80 -2.30 6.44
C TYR A 29 0.09 -3.57 6.89
N ARG A 30 -1.10 -3.40 7.46
CA ARG A 30 -1.97 -4.50 7.87
C ARG A 30 -3.41 -4.17 7.50
N CYS A 31 -4.08 -5.11 6.85
CA CYS A 31 -5.52 -5.01 6.65
C CYS A 31 -6.24 -5.34 7.96
N VAL A 32 -7.18 -4.51 8.39
CA VAL A 32 -7.97 -4.79 9.61
C VAL A 32 -9.03 -5.86 9.35
N TYR A 33 -9.47 -6.03 8.09
CA TYR A 33 -10.50 -6.98 7.69
C TYR A 33 -9.94 -8.41 7.51
N CYS A 34 -9.05 -8.62 6.55
CA CYS A 34 -8.47 -9.95 6.28
C CYS A 34 -7.26 -10.29 7.15
N LEU A 35 -6.83 -9.38 8.03
CA LEU A 35 -5.64 -9.50 8.90
C LEU A 35 -4.29 -9.71 8.17
N GLN A 36 -4.31 -9.68 6.83
CA GLN A 36 -3.12 -9.88 6.02
C GLN A 36 -2.13 -8.74 6.20
N ARG A 37 -0.85 -9.11 6.30
CA ARG A 37 0.26 -8.19 6.46
C ARG A 37 0.89 -7.93 5.11
N PHE A 38 1.33 -6.70 4.94
CA PHE A 38 2.01 -6.27 3.74
C PHE A 38 3.27 -5.50 4.09
N GLU A 39 4.27 -5.61 3.24
CA GLU A 39 5.45 -4.78 3.26
C GLU A 39 5.63 -4.07 1.93
N LEU A 40 6.06 -2.81 2.01
CA LEU A 40 6.41 -2.00 0.87
C LEU A 40 7.79 -2.44 0.39
N VAL A 41 7.82 -2.98 -0.83
CA VAL A 41 9.06 -3.43 -1.48
C VAL A 41 9.53 -2.39 -2.49
N SER A 42 10.85 -2.26 -2.65
CA SER A 42 11.43 -1.36 -3.65
C SER A 42 11.28 -1.89 -5.08
N VAL A 43 11.16 -3.21 -5.23
CA VAL A 43 10.95 -3.88 -6.52
C VAL A 43 9.48 -4.17 -6.69
N CYS A 44 8.87 -3.67 -7.75
CA CYS A 44 7.47 -3.91 -8.02
C CYS A 44 7.21 -5.42 -8.22
N PRO A 45 6.28 -6.04 -7.47
CA PRO A 45 5.96 -7.46 -7.63
C PRO A 45 5.22 -7.77 -8.94
N ASN A 46 4.67 -6.76 -9.63
CA ASN A 46 3.91 -6.93 -10.86
C ASN A 46 4.77 -6.84 -12.13
N CYS A 47 5.73 -5.91 -12.18
CA CYS A 47 6.53 -5.65 -13.39
C CYS A 47 8.05 -5.76 -13.19
N GLY A 48 8.54 -5.88 -11.95
CA GLY A 48 9.97 -5.94 -11.64
C GLY A 48 10.68 -4.58 -11.61
N GLU A 49 10.00 -3.47 -11.89
CA GLU A 49 10.61 -2.14 -11.88
C GLU A 49 11.03 -1.73 -10.46
N HIS A 50 12.23 -1.19 -10.34
CA HIS A 50 12.72 -0.62 -9.09
C HIS A 50 12.16 0.79 -8.90
N SER A 51 11.41 1.03 -7.83
CA SER A 51 11.01 2.38 -7.41
C SER A 51 11.86 2.89 -6.26
N THR A 52 12.22 4.16 -6.34
CA THR A 52 12.90 4.86 -5.24
C THR A 52 11.89 5.12 -4.13
N ILE A 53 11.90 4.30 -3.08
CA ILE A 53 11.13 4.57 -1.86
C ILE A 53 11.80 5.75 -1.16
N VAL A 54 11.24 6.94 -1.33
CA VAL A 54 11.74 8.16 -0.66
C VAL A 54 11.57 7.98 0.84
N ARG A 55 12.70 7.83 1.55
CA ARG A 55 12.72 7.80 3.02
C ARG A 55 12.46 9.22 3.54
N MET A 56 11.55 9.33 4.52
CA MET A 56 11.19 10.55 5.29
C MET A 56 10.15 11.51 4.68
N SER A 57 9.06 10.98 4.12
CA SER A 57 7.77 11.69 4.12
C SER A 57 6.66 10.69 4.38
N SER A 58 5.66 11.08 5.16
CA SER A 58 4.51 10.28 5.62
C SER A 58 3.65 9.66 4.50
N THR A 59 4.02 9.88 3.24
CA THR A 59 3.39 9.39 2.02
C THR A 59 4.35 8.46 1.28
N SER A 60 4.55 7.25 1.81
CA SER A 60 5.25 6.21 1.03
C SER A 60 4.37 5.85 -0.18
N VAL A 61 4.90 6.02 -1.39
CA VAL A 61 4.18 5.70 -2.63
C VAL A 61 3.93 4.19 -2.66
N THR A 62 2.68 3.77 -2.55
CA THR A 62 2.26 2.34 -2.52
C THR A 62 1.94 1.79 -3.91
N ALA A 63 2.04 2.62 -4.96
CA ALA A 63 1.79 2.26 -6.35
C ALA A 63 3.07 2.41 -7.20
N CYS A 64 3.30 1.49 -8.12
CA CYS A 64 4.47 1.52 -9.00
C CYS A 64 4.33 2.64 -10.03
N ASN A 65 5.40 3.41 -10.26
CA ASN A 65 5.38 4.47 -11.27
C ASN A 65 5.25 3.94 -12.71
N HIS A 66 5.65 2.69 -12.95
CA HIS A 66 5.66 2.10 -14.29
C HIS A 66 4.31 1.48 -14.65
N CYS A 67 3.83 0.52 -13.85
CA CYS A 67 2.61 -0.24 -14.15
C CYS A 67 1.39 0.17 -13.29
N GLN A 68 1.56 1.16 -12.40
CA GLN A 68 0.55 1.59 -11.42
C GLN A 68 0.07 0.46 -10.47
N GLY A 69 0.66 -0.73 -10.54
CA GLY A 69 0.34 -1.84 -9.66
C GLY A 69 0.82 -1.61 -8.23
N SER A 70 0.22 -2.34 -7.28
CA SER A 70 0.59 -2.22 -5.88
C SER A 70 2.04 -2.65 -5.63
N MET A 71 2.78 -1.84 -4.89
CA MET A 71 4.12 -2.14 -4.38
C MET A 71 4.08 -2.85 -3.02
N LEU A 72 2.89 -3.23 -2.56
CA LEU A 72 2.68 -3.95 -1.32
C LEU A 72 2.77 -5.45 -1.58
N LYS A 73 3.74 -6.10 -0.92
CA LYS A 73 3.92 -7.55 -0.97
C LYS A 73 3.35 -8.17 0.30
N ALA A 74 2.51 -9.20 0.16
CA ALA A 74 2.01 -9.98 1.28
C ALA A 74 3.15 -10.78 1.93
N VAL A 75 3.18 -10.81 3.28
CA VAL A 75 4.21 -11.50 4.08
C VAL A 75 3.62 -12.40 5.16
#